data_AF-F5VFU9-F1
#
_entry.id   AF-F5VFU9-F1
#
_cell.length_a   1.000
_cell.length_b   1.000
_cell.length_c   1.000
_cell.angle_alpha   90.00
_cell.angle_beta   90.00
_cell.angle_gamma   90.00
#
_symmetry.space_group_name_H-M   'P 1'
#
loop_
_entity.id
_entity.type
_entity.pdbx_description
1 polymer ?
#
loop_
_entity_poly.entity_id
_entity_poly.type
_entity_poly.pdbx_seq_one_letter_code
_entity_poly.pdbx_strand_id
1 'polypeptide(L)'
;MGERTQLMVKLNDKQGTTKFSTVLHYQWGYGRSMLMDALNLVAQFPLYYELKLDKPFGDGYEKAYYQWLGQKTIGINYEGDVNNLDKAQQNRAFHADEDYLWDCDNDDGFMVLNFFEGSHGSFDRCTATFFAYDLGKPFLALKQMSFEDYCKASDNNRYTTDEFRQGWKLLAENYGIKLYFPKSVNA
;
A
#
# COMPACT_ATOMS: atom_id res chain seq x y z
N MET A 1 -9.48 18.64 -10.61
CA MET A 1 -9.99 17.43 -9.93
C MET A 1 -8.99 17.12 -8.82
N GLY A 2 -9.44 16.65 -7.66
CA GLY A 2 -8.55 16.41 -6.50
C GLY A 2 -7.76 15.12 -6.68
N GLU A 3 -6.55 15.05 -6.12
CA GLU A 3 -5.70 13.87 -6.24
C GLU A 3 -6.40 12.60 -5.70
N ARG A 4 -6.23 11.50 -6.41
CA ARG A 4 -6.72 10.17 -6.05
C ARG A 4 -5.56 9.19 -6.09
N THR A 5 -5.09 8.82 -4.92
CA THR A 5 -4.00 7.85 -4.76
C THR A 5 -4.51 6.58 -4.09
N GLN A 6 -3.77 5.50 -4.28
CA GLN A 6 -4.12 4.18 -3.77
C GLN A 6 -2.93 3.52 -3.09
N LEU A 7 -3.19 2.88 -1.95
CA LEU A 7 -2.21 2.02 -1.28
C LEU A 7 -2.69 0.58 -1.37
N MET A 8 -1.95 -0.24 -2.11
CA MET A 8 -2.11 -1.68 -2.03
C MET A 8 -1.26 -2.24 -0.90
N VAL A 9 -1.89 -2.90 0.06
CA VAL A 9 -1.21 -3.61 1.14
C VAL A 9 -1.21 -5.09 0.80
N LYS A 10 -0.03 -5.72 0.73
CA LYS A 10 0.13 -7.17 0.51
C LYS A 10 0.76 -7.80 1.74
N LEU A 11 0.17 -8.88 2.25
CA LEU A 11 0.74 -9.71 3.32
C LEU A 11 1.21 -11.03 2.71
N ASN A 12 2.50 -11.28 2.86
CA ASN A 12 3.17 -12.42 2.26
C ASN A 12 3.64 -13.38 3.34
N ASP A 13 3.60 -14.68 3.06
CA ASP A 13 4.21 -15.69 3.92
C ASP A 13 5.74 -15.62 3.89
N LYS A 14 6.38 -16.48 4.70
CA LYS A 14 7.85 -16.59 4.79
C LYS A 14 8.51 -16.93 3.45
N GLN A 15 7.77 -17.57 2.54
CA GLN A 15 8.22 -17.93 1.19
C GLN A 15 8.02 -16.78 0.20
N GLY A 16 7.36 -15.69 0.61
CA GLY A 16 7.05 -14.55 -0.25
C GLY A 16 5.80 -14.74 -1.10
N THR A 17 4.97 -15.75 -0.81
CA THR A 17 3.66 -15.92 -1.46
C THR A 17 2.64 -15.01 -0.79
N THR A 18 1.99 -14.15 -1.57
CA THR A 18 0.91 -13.29 -1.09
C THR A 18 -0.26 -14.16 -0.65
N LYS A 19 -0.70 -13.97 0.60
CA LYS A 19 -1.90 -14.62 1.15
C LYS A 19 -3.08 -13.65 1.17
N PHE A 20 -2.81 -12.40 1.50
CA PHE A 20 -3.80 -11.33 1.56
C PHE A 20 -3.29 -10.12 0.81
N SER A 21 -4.17 -9.48 0.05
CA SER A 21 -3.91 -8.18 -0.57
C SER A 21 -5.19 -7.36 -0.63
N THR A 22 -5.09 -6.10 -0.25
CA THR A 22 -6.22 -5.17 -0.29
C THR A 22 -5.80 -3.78 -0.74
N VAL A 23 -6.76 -2.99 -1.17
CA VAL A 23 -6.56 -1.63 -1.67
C VAL A 23 -7.27 -0.63 -0.77
N LEU A 24 -6.51 0.38 -0.36
CA LEU A 24 -6.99 1.55 0.37
C LEU A 24 -7.06 2.74 -0.58
N HIS A 25 -8.23 3.39 -0.61
CA HIS A 25 -8.51 4.57 -1.41
C HIS A 25 -8.33 5.86 -0.63
N TYR A 26 -7.59 6.79 -1.23
CA TYR A 26 -7.38 8.11 -0.69
C TYR A 26 -8.06 9.13 -1.59
N GLN A 27 -9.19 9.65 -1.14
CA GLN A 27 -9.85 10.79 -1.77
C GLN A 27 -9.37 12.07 -1.10
N TRP A 28 -8.89 13.03 -1.90
CA TRP A 28 -8.58 14.39 -1.46
C TRP A 28 -7.43 14.48 -0.45
N GLY A 29 -6.66 13.40 -0.35
CA GLY A 29 -5.36 13.35 0.31
C GLY A 29 -4.32 13.38 -0.78
N TYR A 30 -3.59 14.48 -0.88
CA TYR A 30 -2.39 14.54 -1.71
C TYR A 30 -1.52 13.32 -1.40
N GLY A 31 -0.75 12.76 -2.34
CA GLY A 31 0.00 11.50 -2.12
C GLY A 31 0.75 11.38 -0.78
N ARG A 32 1.07 12.51 -0.14
CA ARG A 32 1.43 12.64 1.29
C ARG A 32 0.56 11.84 2.28
N SER A 33 -0.77 11.85 2.18
CA SER A 33 -1.66 11.12 3.10
C SER A 33 -1.43 9.61 3.02
N MET A 34 -1.38 9.08 1.79
CA MET A 34 -1.03 7.68 1.52
C MET A 34 0.37 7.35 2.06
N LEU A 35 1.35 8.22 1.84
CA LEU A 35 2.72 8.07 2.34
C LEU A 35 2.77 8.04 3.88
N MET A 36 2.04 8.92 4.55
CA MET A 36 1.98 8.95 6.02
C MET A 36 1.27 7.73 6.59
N ASP A 37 0.18 7.28 5.95
CA ASP A 37 -0.51 6.06 6.33
C ASP A 37 0.38 4.83 6.17
N ALA A 38 1.20 4.75 5.12
CA ALA A 38 2.14 3.64 4.97
C ALA A 38 3.13 3.57 6.16
N LEU A 39 3.66 4.69 6.63
CA LEU A 39 4.50 4.72 7.84
C LEU A 39 3.71 4.32 9.09
N ASN A 40 2.48 4.83 9.23
CA ASN A 40 1.61 4.53 10.36
C ASN A 40 1.27 3.03 10.44
N LEU A 41 0.95 2.43 9.29
CA LEU A 41 0.66 1.00 9.16
C LEU A 41 1.85 0.15 9.54
N VAL A 42 3.05 0.49 9.07
CA VAL A 42 4.26 -0.27 9.43
C VAL A 42 4.56 -0.16 10.91
N ALA A 43 4.42 1.03 11.50
CA ALA A 43 4.69 1.25 12.92
C ALA A 43 3.70 0.55 13.85
N GLN A 44 2.47 0.30 13.40
CA GLN A 44 1.38 -0.25 14.23
C GLN A 44 0.92 -1.64 13.78
N PHE A 45 1.58 -2.26 12.81
CA PHE A 45 1.09 -3.50 12.21
C PHE A 45 0.87 -4.57 13.29
N PRO A 46 -0.31 -5.21 13.36
CA PRO A 46 -0.69 -5.96 14.54
C PRO A 46 -0.02 -7.32 14.51
N LEU A 47 0.31 -7.80 15.70
CA LEU A 47 0.61 -9.21 15.92
C LEU A 47 -0.68 -10.03 15.77
N TYR A 48 -0.58 -11.24 15.25
CA TYR A 48 -1.77 -12.08 14.97
C TYR A 48 -2.67 -12.29 16.19
N TYR A 49 -2.11 -12.36 17.40
CA TYR A 49 -2.89 -12.55 18.63
C TYR A 49 -3.67 -11.30 19.04
N GLU A 50 -3.22 -10.10 18.65
CA GLU A 50 -3.97 -8.84 18.85
C GLU A 50 -5.25 -8.84 18.00
N LEU A 51 -5.22 -9.57 16.88
CA LEU A 51 -6.36 -9.86 16.02
C LEU A 51 -7.16 -11.10 16.45
N LYS A 52 -6.82 -11.71 17.59
CA LYS A 52 -7.44 -12.95 18.11
C LYS A 52 -7.33 -14.15 17.14
N LEU A 53 -6.26 -14.18 16.35
CA LEU A 53 -5.94 -15.32 15.48
C LEU A 53 -5.06 -16.33 16.22
N ASP A 54 -5.02 -17.57 15.75
CA ASP A 54 -4.13 -18.63 16.23
C ASP A 54 -2.72 -18.54 15.62
N LYS A 55 -2.63 -18.01 14.39
CA LYS A 55 -1.41 -17.77 13.62
C LYS A 55 -1.62 -16.65 12.60
N PRO A 56 -0.55 -16.08 11.99
CA PRO A 56 -0.68 -14.98 11.02
C PRO A 56 -1.64 -15.24 9.87
N PHE A 57 -1.65 -16.46 9.32
CA PHE A 57 -2.56 -16.90 8.25
C PHE A 57 -3.44 -18.06 8.72
N GLY A 58 -4.17 -17.81 9.82
CA GLY A 58 -5.12 -18.73 10.44
C GLY A 58 -6.55 -18.57 9.94
N ASP A 59 -7.49 -19.30 10.52
CA ASP A 59 -8.89 -19.17 10.13
C ASP A 59 -9.41 -17.75 10.41
N GLY A 60 -10.01 -17.12 9.39
CA GLY A 60 -10.57 -15.76 9.49
C GLY A 60 -9.55 -14.61 9.39
N TYR A 61 -8.27 -14.90 9.08
CA TYR A 61 -7.21 -13.88 9.00
C TYR A 61 -7.53 -12.74 8.02
N GLU A 62 -8.10 -13.06 6.85
CA GLU A 62 -8.41 -12.07 5.81
C GLU A 62 -9.36 -10.99 6.34
N LYS A 63 -10.46 -11.41 6.95
CA LYS A 63 -11.43 -10.51 7.56
C LYS A 63 -10.79 -9.69 8.67
N ALA A 64 -9.95 -10.30 9.51
CA ALA A 64 -9.30 -9.63 10.61
C ALA A 64 -8.35 -8.52 10.16
N TYR A 65 -7.45 -8.80 9.19
CA TYR A 65 -6.55 -7.78 8.66
C TYR A 65 -7.31 -6.70 7.88
N TYR A 66 -8.30 -7.07 7.07
CA TYR A 66 -9.09 -6.10 6.32
C TYR A 66 -9.82 -5.11 7.24
N GLN A 67 -10.43 -5.60 8.33
CA GLN A 67 -11.06 -4.75 9.33
C GLN A 67 -10.04 -3.87 10.06
N TRP A 68 -8.89 -4.42 10.44
CA TRP A 68 -7.84 -3.68 11.10
C TRP A 68 -7.31 -2.53 10.21
N LEU A 69 -7.05 -2.80 8.92
CA LEU A 69 -6.61 -1.79 7.96
C LEU A 69 -7.63 -0.65 7.83
N GLY A 70 -8.92 -0.96 7.71
CA GLY A 70 -9.97 0.05 7.64
C GLY A 70 -10.15 0.89 8.91
N GLN A 71 -9.64 0.43 10.07
CA GLN A 71 -9.68 1.17 11.34
C GLN A 71 -8.42 1.98 11.62
N LYS A 72 -7.30 1.66 10.96
CA LYS A 72 -5.97 2.19 11.26
C LYS A 72 -5.40 3.12 10.20
N THR A 73 -6.20 3.39 9.17
CA THR A 73 -5.83 4.24 8.04
C THR A 73 -6.88 5.32 7.88
N ILE A 74 -6.48 6.45 7.30
CA ILE A 74 -7.45 7.44 6.79
C ILE A 74 -7.92 7.06 5.38
N GLY A 75 -7.19 6.14 4.72
CA GLY A 75 -7.65 5.48 3.51
C GLY A 75 -8.90 4.63 3.78
N ILE A 76 -9.76 4.52 2.78
CA ILE A 76 -10.98 3.73 2.87
C ILE A 76 -10.74 2.41 2.15
N ASN A 77 -11.06 1.28 2.77
CA ASN A 77 -11.02 0.00 2.06
C ASN A 77 -11.93 0.05 0.82
N TYR A 78 -11.39 -0.32 -0.34
CA TYR A 78 -12.06 -0.09 -1.62
C TYR A 78 -13.45 -0.75 -1.72
N GLU A 79 -13.58 -2.02 -1.32
CA GLU A 79 -14.88 -2.70 -1.36
C GLU A 79 -15.83 -2.24 -0.24
N GLY A 80 -15.36 -1.46 0.74
CA GLY A 80 -16.17 -0.98 1.86
C GLY A 80 -16.20 -1.95 3.06
N ASP A 81 -17.30 -1.97 3.81
CA ASP A 81 -17.44 -2.80 5.02
C ASP A 81 -17.63 -4.29 4.67
N VAL A 82 -16.62 -5.10 5.02
CA VAL A 82 -16.56 -6.54 4.80
C VAL A 82 -17.79 -7.31 5.29
N ASN A 83 -18.48 -6.83 6.32
CA ASN A 83 -19.65 -7.48 6.87
C ASN A 83 -20.88 -7.40 5.94
N ASN A 84 -20.86 -6.47 4.99
CA ASN A 84 -21.93 -6.24 4.02
C ASN A 84 -21.57 -6.76 2.61
N LEU A 85 -20.41 -7.41 2.46
CA LEU A 85 -19.93 -7.92 1.18
C LEU A 85 -20.39 -9.35 0.94
N ASP A 86 -20.79 -9.64 -0.30
CA ASP A 86 -20.97 -11.01 -0.77
C ASP A 86 -19.62 -11.74 -0.92
N LYS A 87 -19.65 -13.05 -1.21
CA LYS A 87 -18.42 -13.85 -1.33
C LYS A 87 -17.49 -13.40 -2.45
N ALA A 88 -18.04 -12.92 -3.58
CA ALA A 88 -17.22 -12.46 -4.69
C ALA A 88 -16.55 -11.12 -4.37
N GLN A 89 -17.28 -10.22 -3.72
CA GLN A 89 -16.75 -8.97 -3.18
C GLN A 89 -15.68 -9.22 -2.12
N GLN A 90 -15.90 -10.15 -1.19
CA GLN A 90 -14.89 -10.54 -0.20
C GLN A 90 -13.62 -11.07 -0.87
N ASN A 91 -13.75 -11.90 -1.90
CA ASN A 91 -12.60 -12.40 -2.64
C ASN A 91 -11.78 -11.25 -3.27
N ARG A 92 -12.44 -10.24 -3.83
CA ARG A 92 -11.75 -9.05 -4.38
C ARG A 92 -11.17 -8.16 -3.28
N ALA A 93 -11.86 -8.05 -2.15
CA ALA A 93 -11.41 -7.28 -0.98
C ALA A 93 -10.11 -7.85 -0.37
N PHE A 94 -9.93 -9.17 -0.41
CA PHE A 94 -8.84 -9.89 0.27
C PHE A 94 -7.72 -10.35 -0.67
N HIS A 95 -7.95 -10.35 -1.98
CA HIS A 95 -6.99 -10.80 -2.98
C HIS A 95 -6.91 -9.82 -4.14
N ALA A 96 -6.95 -8.52 -3.85
CA ALA A 96 -6.78 -7.49 -4.86
C ALA A 96 -5.41 -7.65 -5.55
N ASP A 97 -5.40 -7.64 -6.88
CA ASP A 97 -4.20 -7.65 -7.69
C ASP A 97 -3.91 -6.25 -8.25
N GLU A 98 -2.77 -6.13 -8.94
CA GLU A 98 -2.42 -4.87 -9.58
C GLU A 98 -3.42 -4.48 -10.66
N ASP A 99 -4.18 -5.43 -11.20
CA ASP A 99 -5.22 -5.13 -12.16
C ASP A 99 -6.38 -4.35 -11.53
N TYR A 100 -6.67 -4.65 -10.26
CA TYR A 100 -7.62 -3.91 -9.43
C TYR A 100 -7.30 -2.43 -9.28
N LEU A 101 -6.01 -2.06 -9.32
CA LEU A 101 -5.59 -0.65 -9.24
C LEU A 101 -5.92 0.13 -10.52
N TRP A 102 -6.10 -0.56 -11.66
CA TRP A 102 -6.52 0.07 -12.93
C TRP A 102 -8.01 0.40 -12.98
N ASP A 103 -8.83 -0.46 -12.38
CA ASP A 103 -10.29 -0.29 -12.36
C ASP A 103 -10.73 0.83 -11.39
N CYS A 104 -9.81 1.24 -10.53
CA CYS A 104 -10.03 2.28 -9.55
C CYS A 104 -9.63 3.65 -10.12
N ASP A 105 -10.50 4.66 -9.97
CA ASP A 105 -10.31 6.07 -10.38
C ASP A 105 -9.02 6.67 -9.76
N ASN A 106 -7.88 6.43 -10.40
CA ASN A 106 -6.54 6.80 -9.99
C ASN A 106 -6.00 7.82 -10.99
N ASP A 107 -5.61 9.01 -10.50
CA ASP A 107 -5.06 10.06 -11.35
C ASP A 107 -3.56 10.30 -11.07
N ASP A 108 -3.06 9.91 -9.89
CA ASP A 108 -1.74 10.34 -9.37
C ASP A 108 -0.80 9.17 -9.01
N GLY A 109 -1.23 7.95 -9.33
CA GLY A 109 -0.47 6.73 -9.11
C GLY A 109 -0.76 6.03 -7.79
N PHE A 110 0.01 5.01 -7.49
CA PHE A 110 -0.20 4.17 -6.33
C PHE A 110 1.10 3.67 -5.71
N MET A 111 0.98 3.21 -4.47
CA MET A 111 2.04 2.56 -3.72
C MET A 111 1.64 1.11 -3.42
N VAL A 112 2.59 0.20 -3.54
CA VAL A 112 2.45 -1.18 -3.05
C VAL A 112 3.34 -1.35 -1.82
N LEU A 113 2.73 -1.65 -0.69
CA LEU A 113 3.37 -1.92 0.59
C LEU A 113 3.29 -3.41 0.90
N ASN A 114 4.42 -4.10 0.78
CA ASN A 114 4.52 -5.54 1.02
C ASN A 114 5.06 -5.79 2.43
N PHE A 115 4.30 -6.52 3.22
CA PHE A 115 4.72 -7.08 4.49
C PHE A 115 5.07 -8.55 4.30
N PHE A 116 6.10 -9.03 4.98
CA PHE A 116 6.52 -10.43 4.96
C PHE A 116 6.49 -10.99 6.35
N GLU A 117 5.84 -12.14 6.51
CA GLU A 117 5.74 -12.86 7.77
C GLU A 117 7.14 -13.10 8.35
N GLY A 118 7.29 -12.68 9.59
CA GLY A 118 8.51 -12.76 10.37
C GLY A 118 8.53 -13.93 11.35
N SER A 119 9.39 -13.79 12.33
CA SER A 119 9.42 -14.63 13.52
C SER A 119 8.27 -14.26 14.47
N HIS A 120 7.87 -15.18 15.36
CA HIS A 120 6.92 -14.89 16.44
C HIS A 120 5.56 -14.28 16.04
N GLY A 121 5.20 -14.36 14.76
CA GLY A 121 3.92 -13.91 14.25
C GLY A 121 3.77 -12.41 14.02
N SER A 122 4.89 -11.70 13.89
CA SER A 122 4.98 -10.36 13.33
C SER A 122 5.21 -10.38 11.82
N PHE A 123 5.18 -9.19 11.22
CA PHE A 123 5.67 -8.94 9.87
C PHE A 123 6.98 -8.16 9.95
N ASP A 124 8.11 -8.87 9.95
CA ASP A 124 9.43 -8.32 10.29
C ASP A 124 10.13 -7.60 9.13
N ARG A 125 9.60 -7.75 7.91
CA ARG A 125 10.16 -7.11 6.72
C ARG A 125 9.06 -6.42 5.94
N CYS A 126 9.36 -5.19 5.53
CA CYS A 126 8.48 -4.39 4.70
C CYS A 126 9.22 -3.86 3.47
N THR A 127 8.57 -3.86 2.30
CA THR A 127 9.07 -3.18 1.10
C THR A 127 8.01 -2.27 0.51
N ALA A 128 8.44 -1.12 0.00
CA ALA A 128 7.57 -0.16 -0.66
C ALA A 128 7.98 0.03 -2.12
N THR A 129 7.00 -0.04 -3.02
CA THR A 129 7.17 0.20 -4.46
C THR A 129 6.20 1.27 -4.90
N PHE A 130 6.65 2.20 -5.75
CA PHE A 130 5.86 3.34 -6.22
C PHE A 130 5.61 3.27 -7.71
N PHE A 131 4.43 3.68 -8.12
CA PHE A 131 4.00 3.66 -9.52
C PHE A 131 3.22 4.94 -9.84
N ALA A 132 3.42 5.50 -11.03
CA ALA A 132 2.61 6.59 -11.56
C ALA A 132 2.49 6.48 -13.09
N TYR A 133 1.55 7.22 -13.67
CA TYR A 133 1.38 7.25 -15.12
C TYR A 133 2.56 7.92 -15.83
N ASP A 134 3.04 7.29 -16.90
CA ASP A 134 4.05 7.84 -17.80
C ASP A 134 3.39 8.85 -18.74
N LEU A 135 3.36 10.11 -18.29
CA LEU A 135 2.82 11.25 -19.05
C LEU A 135 3.61 11.54 -20.35
N GLY A 136 4.78 10.91 -20.54
CA GLY A 136 5.59 11.03 -21.74
C GLY A 136 5.16 10.11 -22.89
N LYS A 137 4.17 9.23 -22.68
CA LYS A 137 3.71 8.27 -23.68
C LYS A 137 2.27 8.54 -24.14
N PRO A 138 1.94 8.24 -25.42
CA PRO A 138 0.61 8.45 -25.99
C PRO A 138 -0.48 7.54 -25.40
N PHE A 139 -0.08 6.51 -24.65
CA PHE A 139 -0.96 5.66 -23.84
C PHE A 139 -0.54 5.82 -22.38
N LEU A 140 -1.51 5.92 -21.47
CA LEU A 140 -1.33 5.96 -20.01
C LEU A 140 -0.68 4.65 -19.55
N ALA A 141 0.65 4.55 -19.72
CA ALA A 141 1.43 3.41 -19.29
C ALA A 141 1.90 3.69 -17.87
N LEU A 142 1.53 2.85 -16.91
CA LEU A 142 2.08 2.95 -15.56
C LEU A 142 3.56 2.60 -15.59
N LYS A 143 4.35 3.37 -14.87
CA LYS A 143 5.77 3.16 -14.71
C LYS A 143 6.09 3.03 -13.23
N GLN A 144 6.85 2.00 -12.89
CA GLN A 144 7.48 1.93 -11.58
C GLN A 144 8.51 3.05 -11.44
N MET A 145 8.45 3.79 -10.35
CA MET A 145 9.28 4.97 -10.11
C MET A 145 10.12 4.82 -8.83
N SER A 146 11.19 5.62 -8.74
CA SER A 146 11.83 5.87 -7.46
C SER A 146 10.87 6.65 -6.54
N PHE A 147 11.09 6.60 -5.23
CA PHE A 147 10.32 7.42 -4.28
C PHE A 147 10.43 8.91 -4.61
N GLU A 148 11.64 9.35 -4.99
CA GLU A 148 11.92 10.74 -5.34
C GLU A 148 11.15 11.18 -6.58
N ASP A 149 11.13 10.35 -7.63
CA ASP A 149 10.43 10.68 -8.86
C ASP A 149 8.92 10.60 -8.68
N TYR A 150 8.41 9.64 -7.89
CA TYR A 150 6.99 9.57 -7.52
C TYR A 150 6.55 10.84 -6.81
N CYS A 151 7.28 11.29 -5.79
CA CYS A 151 6.97 12.51 -5.05
C CYS A 151 7.05 13.77 -5.93
N LYS A 152 7.87 13.79 -6.98
CA LYS A 152 7.96 14.91 -7.92
C LYS A 152 6.83 14.87 -8.95
N ALA A 153 6.37 13.69 -9.34
CA ALA A 153 5.29 13.49 -10.29
C ALA A 153 3.93 13.91 -9.70
N SER A 154 3.71 13.71 -8.41
CA SER A 154 2.52 14.22 -7.70
C SER A 154 2.57 15.75 -7.53
N ASP A 155 1.58 16.47 -8.08
CA ASP A 155 1.30 17.90 -7.87
C ASP A 155 2.50 18.87 -7.92
N ASN A 156 3.48 18.62 -8.81
CA ASN A 156 4.69 19.45 -8.95
C ASN A 156 5.41 19.71 -7.60
N ASN A 157 5.51 18.71 -6.72
CA ASN A 157 6.25 18.83 -5.45
C ASN A 157 5.61 19.78 -4.41
N ARG A 158 4.34 20.19 -4.56
CA ARG A 158 3.72 21.18 -3.67
C ARG A 158 3.58 20.69 -2.22
N TYR A 159 3.34 19.39 -2.01
CA TYR A 159 3.02 18.82 -0.70
C TYR A 159 4.05 17.82 -0.18
N THR A 160 4.83 17.24 -1.09
CA THR A 160 5.94 16.32 -0.83
C THR A 160 7.27 17.06 -0.85
N THR A 161 7.37 18.15 -0.05
CA THR A 161 8.56 19.03 -0.01
C THR A 161 9.86 18.28 0.28
N ASP A 162 11.00 18.91 0.06
CA ASP A 162 12.31 18.30 0.34
C ASP A 162 12.43 17.83 1.79
N GLU A 163 11.98 18.64 2.75
CA GLU A 163 11.98 18.30 4.17
C GLU A 163 11.06 17.11 4.46
N PHE A 164 9.88 17.09 3.85
CA PHE A 164 8.95 15.97 3.97
C PHE A 164 9.59 14.68 3.43
N ARG A 165 10.19 14.72 2.23
CA ARG A 165 10.85 13.56 1.62
C ARG A 165 11.98 13.02 2.48
N GLN A 166 12.82 13.90 3.00
CA GLN A 166 13.94 13.51 3.87
C GLN A 166 13.44 12.88 5.17
N GLY A 167 12.45 13.50 5.82
CA GLY A 167 11.84 12.97 7.03
C GLY A 167 11.16 11.62 6.79
N TRP A 168 10.41 11.49 5.71
CA TRP A 168 9.74 10.24 5.36
C TRP A 168 10.74 9.12 5.09
N LYS A 169 11.81 9.39 4.33
CA LYS A 169 12.88 8.39 4.08
C LYS A 169 13.58 7.95 5.35
N LEU A 170 13.89 8.89 6.24
CA LEU A 170 14.52 8.58 7.54
C LEU A 170 13.61 7.68 8.39
N LEU A 171 12.32 7.97 8.44
CA LEU A 171 11.35 7.13 9.15
C LEU A 171 11.18 5.76 8.49
N ALA A 172 11.11 5.71 7.15
CA ALA A 172 11.05 4.47 6.41
C ALA A 172 12.26 3.56 6.69
N GLU A 173 13.47 4.14 6.72
CA GLU A 173 14.70 3.43 7.09
C GLU A 173 14.64 2.92 8.54
N ASN A 174 14.25 3.76 9.50
CA ASN A 174 14.15 3.37 10.91
C ASN A 174 13.09 2.29 11.16
N TYR A 175 12.00 2.28 10.40
CA TYR A 175 10.97 1.25 10.45
C TYR A 175 11.30 0.01 9.61
N GLY A 176 12.48 -0.04 8.98
CA GLY A 176 12.92 -1.18 8.18
C GLY A 176 12.19 -1.35 6.85
N ILE A 177 11.54 -0.30 6.35
CA ILE A 177 10.91 -0.27 5.02
C ILE A 177 12.00 -0.15 3.97
N LYS A 178 12.15 -1.18 3.13
CA LYS A 178 13.06 -1.13 1.99
C LYS A 178 12.36 -0.54 0.78
N LEU A 179 12.85 0.60 0.30
CA LEU A 179 12.36 1.21 -0.94
C LEU A 179 12.87 0.41 -2.14
N TYR A 180 11.95 -0.03 -2.99
CA TYR A 180 12.33 -0.72 -4.22
C TYR A 180 12.62 0.31 -5.30
N PHE A 181 13.87 0.37 -5.74
CA PHE A 181 14.28 1.22 -6.84
C PHE A 181 14.03 0.50 -8.17
N PRO A 182 13.43 1.15 -9.18
CA PRO A 182 13.33 0.55 -10.50
C PRO A 182 14.75 0.21 -10.99
N LYS A 183 14.96 -1.03 -11.43
CA LYS A 183 16.16 -1.35 -12.20
C LYS A 183 16.10 -0.51 -13.46
N SER A 184 17.14 0.27 -13.73
CA SER A 184 17.32 0.93 -15.01
C SER A 184 17.26 -0.14 -16.10
N VAL A 185 16.10 -0.27 -16.75
CA VAL A 185 16.04 -0.94 -18.04
C VAL A 185 16.69 0.07 -18.97
N ASN A 186 17.97 -0.15 -19.26
CA ASN A 186 18.67 0.62 -20.27
C ASN A 186 17.79 0.64 -21.53
N ALA A 187 17.50 1.86 -22.00
CA ALA A 187 16.85 2.09 -23.29
C ALA A 187 17.72 1.53 -24.43
#